data_AF-A0A2U3CIU1-F1
#
_entry.id   AF-A0A2U3CIU1-F1
#
_cell.length_a   1.000
_cell.length_b   1.000
_cell.length_c   1.000
_cell.angle_alpha   90.00
_cell.angle_beta   90.00
_cell.angle_gamma   90.00
#
_symmetry.space_group_name_H-M   'P 1'
#
loop_
_entity.id
_entity.type
_entity.pdbx_description
1 polymer ?
#
loop_
_entity_poly.entity_id
_entity_poly.type
_entity_poly.pdbx_seq_one_letter_code
_entity_poly.pdbx_strand_id
1 'polypeptide(L)' 'MTTKGDIVTLNCEPCTICKTAIPLKMNKNDYKSSISGVCQVVDVHGLDHPEKKHVRILYVDERFSVRSISLITTIADKPR' A
#
# COMPACT_ATOMS: atom_id res chain seq x y z
N MET A 1 -19.06 21.32 0.48
CA MET A 1 -18.26 21.29 1.73
C MET A 1 -17.28 20.12 1.61
N THR A 2 -16.01 20.38 1.33
CA THR A 2 -14.96 19.35 1.26
C THR A 2 -14.31 19.25 2.64
N THR A 3 -14.70 18.25 3.42
CA THR A 3 -14.09 17.95 4.72
C THR A 3 -12.64 17.54 4.52
N LYS A 4 -11.73 18.44 4.89
CA LYS A 4 -10.27 18.26 4.89
C LYS A 4 -9.78 17.29 5.99
N GLY A 5 -10.63 16.36 6.44
CA GLY A 5 -10.43 15.52 7.63
C GLY A 5 -10.31 14.02 7.39
N ASP A 6 -10.45 13.54 6.15
CA ASP A 6 -10.60 12.11 5.90
C ASP A 6 -9.30 11.42 5.44
N ILE A 7 -8.18 12.12 5.32
CA ILE A 7 -6.90 11.49 4.94
C ILE A 7 -6.21 10.96 6.19
N VAL A 8 -6.07 9.64 6.28
CA VAL A 8 -5.26 8.97 7.31
C VAL A 8 -3.88 8.64 6.75
N THR A 9 -2.85 8.83 7.57
CA THR A 9 -1.49 8.35 7.27
C THR A 9 -1.33 7.01 7.95
N LEU A 10 -1.09 5.98 7.16
CA LEU A 10 -0.82 4.63 7.62
C LEU A 10 0.65 4.51 8.02
N ASN A 11 0.88 4.08 9.25
CA ASN A 11 2.21 3.69 9.70
C ASN A 11 2.52 2.29 9.16
N CYS A 12 3.31 2.24 8.09
CA CYS A 12 3.74 1.00 7.48
C CYS A 12 5.13 0.61 7.98
N GLU A 13 5.35 -0.69 8.18
CA GLU A 13 6.71 -1.22 8.30
C GLU A 13 7.56 -0.85 7.08
N PRO A 14 8.89 -0.77 7.23
CA PRO A 14 9.80 -0.57 6.10
C PRO A 14 9.50 -1.56 4.98
N CYS A 15 9.41 -1.07 3.73
CA CYS A 15 9.28 -1.96 2.59
C CYS A 15 10.46 -2.93 2.58
N THR A 16 10.20 -4.23 2.53
CA THR A 16 11.26 -5.24 2.65
C THR A 16 12.21 -5.25 1.44
N ILE A 17 11.78 -4.68 0.31
CA ILE A 17 12.59 -4.49 -0.90
C ILE A 17 13.35 -3.16 -0.85
N CYS A 18 12.67 -2.03 -0.66
CA CYS A 18 13.31 -0.70 -0.61
C CYS A 18 14.11 -0.43 0.67
N LYS A 19 13.90 -1.20 1.74
CA LYS A 19 14.45 -0.98 3.09
C LYS A 19 14.13 0.37 3.73
N THR A 20 13.08 1.04 3.23
CA THR A 20 12.67 2.37 3.69
C THR A 20 11.21 2.35 4.15
N ALA A 21 10.92 3.08 5.23
CA ALA A 21 9.55 3.34 5.67
C ALA A 21 8.90 4.37 4.74
N ILE A 22 7.92 3.91 3.97
CA ILE A 22 7.19 4.75 3.02
C ILE A 22 5.79 4.97 3.59
N PRO A 23 5.47 6.19 4.05
CA PRO A 23 4.17 6.51 4.61
C PRO A 23 3.12 6.47 3.51
N LEU A 24 2.03 5.75 3.75
CA LEU A 24 0.92 5.69 2.81
C LEU A 24 -0.22 6.57 3.32
N LYS A 25 -0.76 7.42 2.44
CA LYS A 25 -1.94 8.22 2.73
C LYS A 25 -3.13 7.59 2.02
N MET A 26 -4.21 7.36 2.77
CA MET A 26 -5.47 6.88 2.20
C MET A 26 -6.63 7.73 2.69
N ASN A 27 -7.69 7.85 1.89
CA ASN A 27 -8.93 8.38 2.39
C ASN A 27 -9.60 7.32 3.27
N LYS A 28 -10.05 7.71 4.46
CA LYS A 28 -10.80 6.86 5.38
C LYS A 28 -12.07 6.31 4.72
N ASN A 29 -12.69 7.08 3.82
CA ASN A 29 -13.87 6.65 3.08
C ASN A 29 -13.55 5.60 2.00
N ASP A 30 -12.28 5.47 1.59
CA ASP A 30 -11.83 4.42 0.69
C ASP A 30 -11.62 3.09 1.44
N TYR A 31 -11.60 3.12 2.78
CA TYR A 31 -11.58 1.91 3.58
C TYR A 31 -12.88 1.14 3.39
N LYS A 32 -12.78 -0.01 2.73
CA LYS A 32 -13.87 -0.97 2.57
C LYS A 32 -13.44 -2.27 3.22
N SER A 33 -13.93 -2.54 4.43
CA SER A 33 -13.71 -3.81 5.11
C SER A 33 -14.31 -4.94 4.29
N SER A 34 -13.52 -5.97 3.98
CA SER A 34 -14.04 -7.23 3.47
C SER A 34 -14.77 -8.00 4.57
N ILE A 35 -15.33 -9.17 4.23
CA ILE A 35 -15.92 -10.11 5.20
C ILE A 35 -14.94 -10.52 6.32
N SER A 36 -13.63 -10.42 6.07
CA SER A 36 -12.58 -10.72 7.05
C SER A 36 -12.15 -9.50 7.88
N GLY A 37 -12.87 -8.38 7.80
CA GLY A 37 -12.60 -7.19 8.62
C GLY A 37 -11.35 -6.40 8.21
N VAL A 38 -10.78 -6.68 7.04
CA VAL A 38 -9.58 -6.02 6.52
C VAL A 38 -9.82 -5.40 5.14
N CYS A 39 -9.21 -4.26 4.89
CA CYS A 39 -9.13 -3.61 3.58
C CYS A 39 -7.76 -3.89 2.96
N GLN A 40 -7.74 -4.29 1.69
CA GLN A 40 -6.51 -4.46 0.93
C GLN A 40 -6.17 -3.16 0.20
N VAL A 41 -4.97 -2.65 0.42
CA VAL A 41 -4.46 -1.46 -0.26
C VAL A 41 -3.19 -1.83 -1.02
N VAL A 42 -3.14 -1.48 -2.31
CA VAL A 42 -1.98 -1.73 -3.16
C VAL A 42 -1.12 -0.47 -3.23
N ASP A 43 0.11 -0.58 -2.74
CA ASP A 43 1.12 0.44 -2.80
C ASP A 43 2.08 0.17 -3.96
N VAL A 44 2.14 1.13 -4.88
CA VAL A 44 2.87 1.04 -6.15
C VAL A 44 4.19 1.80 -6.15
N HIS A 45 4.68 2.28 -4.99
CA HIS A 45 5.97 3.00 -4.93
C HIS A 45 7.14 2.20 -5.54
N GLY A 46 7.06 0.87 -5.48
CA GLY A 46 8.09 -0.03 -5.97
C GLY A 46 8.17 -0.12 -7.49
N LEU A 47 7.20 0.44 -8.22
CA LEU A 47 7.23 0.51 -9.68
C LEU A 47 8.29 1.50 -10.20
N ASP A 48 8.74 2.45 -9.39
CA ASP A 48 9.83 3.36 -9.76
C ASP A 48 11.21 2.83 -9.38
N HIS A 49 11.29 1.71 -8.64
CA HIS A 49 12.57 1.18 -8.18
C HIS A 49 13.47 0.78 -9.37
N PRO A 50 14.75 1.21 -9.42
CA PRO A 50 15.61 1.02 -10.60
C PRO A 50 15.92 -0.45 -10.89
N GLU A 51 16.14 -1.26 -9.84
CA GLU A 51 16.63 -2.64 -10.00
C GLU A 51 15.58 -3.73 -9.80
N LYS A 52 14.52 -3.44 -9.03
CA LYS A 52 13.58 -4.44 -8.50
C LYS A 52 12.19 -3.85 -8.43
N LYS A 53 11.52 -3.87 -9.57
CA LYS A 53 10.11 -3.49 -9.66
C LYS A 53 9.30 -4.39 -8.73
N HIS A 54 8.46 -3.78 -7.91
CA HIS A 54 7.65 -4.51 -6.93
C HIS A 54 6.39 -3.73 -6.58
N VAL A 55 5.43 -4.43 -6.00
CA VAL A 55 4.27 -3.83 -5.35
C VAL A 55 4.23 -4.27 -3.90
N ARG A 56 3.64 -3.46 -3.04
CA ARG A 56 3.42 -3.80 -1.64
C ARG A 56 1.93 -3.89 -1.39
N ILE A 57 1.47 -5.05 -0.93
CA ILE A 57 0.09 -5.26 -0.51
C ILE A 57 0.00 -5.00 0.98
N LEU A 58 -0.85 -4.06 1.36
CA LEU A 58 -1.14 -3.68 2.73
C LEU A 58 -2.50 -4.22 3.13
N TYR A 59 -2.57 -4.88 4.27
CA TYR A 59 -3.80 -5.31 4.92
C TYR A 59 -4.04 -4.36 6.09
N VAL A 60 -5.07 -3.53 5.96
CA VAL A 60 -5.46 -2.52 6.94
C VAL A 60 -6.69 -3.03 7.68
N ASP A 61 -6.68 -3.02 9.00
CA ASP A 61 -7.86 -3.36 9.81
C ASP A 61 -8.72 -2.13 10.15
N GLU A 62 -9.85 -2.36 10.81
CA GLU A 62 -10.79 -1.30 11.24
C GLU A 62 -10.18 -0.31 12.25
N ARG A 63 -9.06 -0.68 12.89
CA ARG A 63 -8.30 0.16 13.82
C ARG A 63 -7.16 0.90 13.10
N PHE A 64 -7.08 0.80 11.77
CA PHE A 64 -6.00 1.34 10.93
C PHE A 64 -4.61 0.76 11.25
N SER A 65 -4.56 -0.44 11.84
CA SER A 65 -3.32 -1.20 11.99
C SER A 65 -2.97 -1.83 10.65
N VAL A 66 -1.69 -1.80 10.28
CA VAL A 66 -1.24 -2.24 8.96
C VAL A 66 -0.30 -3.42 9.07
N ARG A 67 -0.62 -4.49 8.34
CA ARG A 67 0.30 -5.58 8.02
C ARG A 67 0.67 -5.50 6.56
N SER A 68 1.93 -5.78 6.22
CA SER A 68 2.42 -5.61 4.85
C SER A 68 3.06 -6.87 4.29
N ILE A 69 2.87 -7.09 2.99
CA ILE A 69 3.60 -8.09 2.20
C ILE A 69 4.14 -7.38 0.96
N SER A 70 5.45 -7.40 0.77
CA SER A 70 6.07 -6.91 -0.47
C SER A 70 6.27 -8.06 -1.45
N LEU A 71 5.87 -7.84 -2.71
CA LEU A 71 5.96 -8.82 -3.79
C LEU A 71 6.79 -8.22 -4.92
N ILE A 72 7.92 -8.86 -5.26
CA ILE A 72 8.68 -8.50 -6.45
C ILE A 72 7.84 -8.87 -7.66
N THR A 73 7.58 -7.90 -8.53
CA THR A 73 6.84 -8.11 -9.75
C THR A 73 7.81 -8.04 -10.92
N THR A 74 7.91 -9.12 -11.67
CA THR A 74 8.38 -9.02 -13.04
C THR A 74 7.29 -8.32 -13.82
N ILE A 75 7.48 -7.03 -14.14
CA ILE A 75 6.66 -6.37 -15.14
C ILE A 75 6.88 -7.17 -16.42
N ALA A 76 5.83 -7.80 -16.94
CA ALA A 76 5.92 -8.43 -18.24
C ALA A 76 6.24 -7.32 -19.24
N ASP A 77 7.49 -7.25 -19.68
CA ASP A 77 7.86 -6.41 -20.80
C ASP A 77 7.01 -6.91 -21.97
N LYS A 78 6.08 -6.08 -22.41
CA LYS A 78 5.31 -6.36 -23.61
C LYS A 78 6.34 -6.46 -24.73
N PRO A 79 6.50 -7.62 -25.41
CA PRO A 79 7.39 -7.67 -26.57
C PRO A 79 6.87 -6.62 -27.56
N ARG A 80 7.77 -5.70 -27.95
CA ARG A 80 7.50 -4.70 -28.99
C ARG A 80 7.29 -5.38 -30.34
#